data_AF-A0A447JCW0-F1
#
_entry.id   AF-A0A447JCW0-F1
#
_cell.length_a   1.000
_cell.length_b   1.000
_cell.length_c   1.000
_cell.angle_alpha   90.00
_cell.angle_beta   90.00
_cell.angle_gamma   90.00
#
_symmetry.space_group_name_H-M   'P 1'
#
loop_
_entity.id
_entity.type
_entity.pdbx_description
1 polymer ?
#
loop_
_entity_poly.entity_id
_entity_poly.type
_entity_poly.pdbx_seq_one_letter_code
_entity_poly.pdbx_strand_id
1 'polypeptide(L)'
;MHGLISGMICGGNNDSSWQPLLHDLTNEGLAFGHELAQALRKMHAATSDALEDDGFLFQLYLPEGDDVSVFDRADALAGWVNHFLLGLGVTQPKLDKVTGETGEAIDDLRNIAQLGYDESEDQEELEMSLEEIIEYVRVAALLCHDTFTRQQPTVPEVRKPTLH
;
A
#
# COMPACT_ATOMS: atom_id res chain seq x y z
N MET A 1 -4.67 -5.34 -8.12
CA MET A 1 -4.92 -3.97 -8.64
C MET A 1 -5.00 -2.93 -7.54
N HIS A 2 -5.94 -3.02 -6.59
CA HIS A 2 -6.08 -2.02 -5.52
C HIS A 2 -4.79 -1.81 -4.74
N GLY A 3 -4.15 -2.87 -4.22
CA GLY A 3 -2.87 -2.77 -3.51
C GLY A 3 -1.81 -2.01 -4.31
N LEU A 4 -1.66 -2.29 -5.61
CA LEU A 4 -0.70 -1.61 -6.49
C LEU A 4 -1.00 -0.10 -6.62
N ILE A 5 -2.26 0.26 -6.86
CA ILE A 5 -2.68 1.67 -6.93
C ILE A 5 -2.46 2.37 -5.59
N SER A 6 -2.87 1.74 -4.49
CA SER A 6 -2.65 2.25 -3.13
C SER A 6 -1.15 2.47 -2.86
N GLY A 7 -0.30 1.50 -3.23
CA GLY A 7 1.16 1.61 -3.06
C GLY A 7 1.77 2.77 -3.85
N MET A 8 1.31 3.00 -5.07
CA MET A 8 1.77 4.15 -5.88
C MET A 8 1.37 5.49 -5.24
N ILE A 9 0.11 5.61 -4.79
CA ILE A 9 -0.39 6.84 -4.15
C ILE A 9 0.31 7.07 -2.81
N CYS A 10 0.39 6.04 -1.95
CA CYS A 10 1.10 6.09 -0.68
C CYS A 10 2.59 6.41 -0.86
N GLY A 11 3.19 6.03 -1.99
CA GLY A 11 4.56 6.40 -2.33
C GLY A 11 4.72 7.78 -2.97
N GLY A 12 3.68 8.62 -3.00
CA GLY A 12 3.75 10.01 -3.45
C GLY A 12 3.48 10.24 -4.92
N ASN A 13 2.97 9.25 -5.66
CA ASN A 13 2.47 9.51 -7.01
C ASN A 13 1.17 10.31 -6.96
N ASN A 14 1.19 11.55 -7.46
CA ASN A 14 0.04 12.46 -7.45
C ASN A 14 -0.30 13.05 -8.83
N ASP A 15 0.28 12.48 -9.89
CA ASP A 15 0.08 12.94 -11.26
C ASP A 15 -0.40 11.79 -12.16
N SER A 16 -0.44 11.99 -13.49
CA SER A 16 -0.95 10.95 -14.41
C SER A 16 0.08 9.86 -14.75
N SER A 17 1.29 9.88 -14.18
CA SER A 17 2.35 8.90 -14.45
C SER A 17 2.03 7.51 -13.90
N TRP A 18 1.08 7.37 -12.96
CA TRP A 18 0.61 6.05 -12.50
C TRP A 18 0.03 5.20 -13.63
N GLN A 19 -0.58 5.79 -14.67
CA GLN A 19 -1.21 5.02 -15.76
C GLN A 19 -0.20 4.22 -16.59
N PRO A 20 0.84 4.84 -17.19
CA PRO A 20 1.85 4.08 -17.91
C PRO A 20 2.60 3.11 -16.98
N LEU A 21 2.89 3.50 -15.73
CA LEU A 21 3.53 2.61 -14.76
C LEU A 21 2.68 1.37 -14.45
N LEU A 22 1.36 1.56 -14.30
CA LEU A 22 0.43 0.46 -14.11
C LEU A 22 0.41 -0.48 -15.31
N HIS A 23 0.41 0.05 -16.54
CA HIS A 23 0.49 -0.76 -17.75
C HIS A 23 1.77 -1.59 -17.81
N ASP A 24 2.92 -0.99 -17.49
CA ASP A 24 4.22 -1.67 -17.50
C ASP A 24 4.24 -2.84 -16.50
N LEU A 25 3.63 -2.66 -15.33
CA LEU A 25 3.62 -3.66 -14.26
C LEU A 25 2.57 -4.77 -14.43
N THR A 26 1.51 -4.54 -15.21
CA THR A 26 0.34 -5.44 -15.21
C THR A 26 -0.18 -5.84 -16.59
N ASN A 27 0.32 -5.24 -17.68
CA ASN A 27 -0.18 -5.49 -19.03
C ASN A 27 0.90 -5.35 -20.10
N GLU A 28 2.15 -5.70 -19.80
CA GLU A 28 3.29 -5.65 -20.72
C GLU A 28 3.48 -4.26 -21.38
N GLY A 29 3.14 -3.19 -20.66
CA GLY A 29 3.19 -1.81 -21.16
C GLY A 29 2.06 -1.41 -22.11
N LEU A 30 1.14 -2.33 -22.42
CA LEU A 30 -0.02 -2.05 -23.28
C LEU A 30 -1.12 -1.34 -22.50
N ALA A 31 -1.78 -0.38 -23.16
CA ALA A 31 -2.93 0.30 -22.58
C ALA A 31 -4.13 -0.65 -22.41
N PHE A 32 -4.87 -0.48 -21.32
CA PHE A 32 -6.12 -1.19 -21.10
C PHE A 32 -7.24 -0.71 -22.03
N GLY A 33 -8.21 -1.60 -22.30
CA GLY A 33 -9.45 -1.25 -22.97
C GLY A 33 -10.21 -0.15 -22.22
N HIS A 34 -11.04 0.60 -22.94
CA HIS A 34 -11.69 1.82 -22.43
C HIS A 34 -12.44 1.62 -21.10
N GLU A 35 -13.22 0.56 -20.98
CA GLU A 35 -14.04 0.27 -19.78
C GLU A 35 -13.17 0.00 -18.55
N LEU A 36 -12.15 -0.86 -18.68
CA LEU A 36 -11.22 -1.16 -17.61
C LEU A 36 -10.39 0.08 -17.23
N ALA A 37 -9.91 0.85 -18.21
CA ALA A 37 -9.19 2.09 -17.94
C ALA A 37 -10.05 3.10 -17.16
N GLN A 38 -11.35 3.21 -17.45
CA GLN A 38 -12.27 4.05 -16.67
C GLN A 38 -12.48 3.52 -15.25
N ALA A 39 -12.64 2.20 -15.07
CA ALA A 39 -12.78 1.58 -13.76
C ALA A 39 -11.54 1.83 -12.89
N LEU A 40 -10.34 1.68 -13.46
CA LEU A 40 -9.07 1.93 -12.77
C LEU A 40 -8.90 3.40 -12.39
N ARG A 41 -9.33 4.35 -13.24
CA ARG A 41 -9.32 5.79 -12.89
C ARG A 41 -10.26 6.11 -11.73
N LYS A 42 -11.45 5.49 -11.69
CA LYS A 42 -12.39 5.66 -10.58
C LYS A 42 -11.82 5.08 -9.29
N MET A 43 -11.22 3.89 -9.35
CA MET A 43 -10.55 3.27 -8.21
C MET A 43 -9.42 4.16 -7.70
N HIS A 44 -8.53 4.63 -8.57
CA HIS A 44 -7.46 5.54 -8.20
C HIS A 44 -7.98 6.82 -7.52
N ALA A 45 -9.00 7.47 -8.09
CA ALA A 45 -9.58 8.68 -7.51
C ALA A 45 -10.18 8.40 -6.12
N ALA A 46 -11.00 7.36 -5.99
CA ALA A 46 -11.61 6.99 -4.72
C ALA A 46 -10.58 6.61 -3.65
N THR A 47 -9.51 5.89 -4.04
CA THR A 47 -8.41 5.54 -3.13
C THR A 47 -7.63 6.78 -2.69
N SER A 48 -7.36 7.72 -3.60
CA SER A 48 -6.70 8.99 -3.28
C SER A 48 -7.54 9.79 -2.28
N ASP A 49 -8.83 9.98 -2.56
CA ASP A 49 -9.74 10.72 -1.70
C ASP A 49 -9.81 10.09 -0.29
N ALA A 50 -9.88 8.76 -0.20
CA ALA A 50 -9.95 8.05 1.08
C ALA A 50 -8.65 8.09 1.90
N LEU A 51 -7.48 8.22 1.23
CA LEU A 51 -6.17 8.36 1.87
C LEU A 51 -5.90 9.79 2.38
N GLU A 52 -6.52 10.79 1.75
CA GLU A 52 -6.45 12.21 2.16
C GLU A 52 -7.46 12.57 3.26
N ASP A 53 -8.48 11.73 3.47
CA ASP A 53 -9.57 11.99 4.42
C ASP A 53 -9.12 11.88 5.89
N ASP A 54 -9.35 12.94 6.67
CA ASP A 54 -9.03 13.01 8.12
C ASP A 54 -9.86 12.04 8.98
N GLY A 55 -10.92 11.45 8.43
CA GLY A 55 -11.81 10.47 9.06
C GLY A 55 -11.32 9.03 8.96
N PHE A 56 -10.11 8.79 8.43
CA PHE A 56 -9.51 7.44 8.31
C PHE A 56 -10.35 6.46 7.47
N LEU A 57 -10.94 6.95 6.37
CA LEU A 57 -11.87 6.20 5.52
C LEU A 57 -11.19 5.20 4.57
N PHE A 58 -9.86 5.20 4.46
CA PHE A 58 -9.14 4.22 3.65
C PHE A 58 -9.41 2.79 4.15
N GLN A 59 -9.83 1.93 3.21
CA GLN A 59 -10.10 0.51 3.44
C GLN A 59 -9.39 -0.34 2.39
N LEU A 60 -9.02 -1.57 2.76
CA LEU A 60 -8.44 -2.52 1.82
C LEU A 60 -9.55 -3.15 0.98
N TYR A 61 -9.35 -3.21 -0.34
CA TYR A 61 -10.27 -3.94 -1.22
C TYR A 61 -9.97 -5.44 -1.17
N LEU A 62 -10.64 -6.15 -0.27
CA LEU A 62 -10.52 -7.59 -0.01
C LEU A 62 -11.84 -8.32 -0.37
N PRO A 63 -11.80 -9.64 -0.62
CA PRO A 63 -13.02 -10.42 -0.82
C PRO A 63 -13.85 -10.47 0.47
N GLU A 64 -15.17 -10.36 0.31
CA GLU A 64 -16.17 -10.36 1.38
C GLU A 64 -17.37 -11.25 0.99
N GLY A 65 -18.13 -11.69 1.99
CA GLY A 65 -19.36 -12.47 1.83
C GLY A 65 -19.29 -13.86 2.45
N ASP A 66 -20.47 -14.48 2.63
CA ASP A 66 -20.62 -15.76 3.35
C ASP A 66 -19.90 -16.95 2.69
N ASP A 67 -19.60 -16.86 1.39
CA ASP A 67 -18.93 -17.92 0.62
C ASP A 67 -17.39 -17.76 0.59
N VAL A 68 -16.84 -16.71 1.21
CA VAL A 68 -15.39 -16.44 1.21
C VAL A 68 -14.77 -17.02 2.49
N SER A 69 -13.82 -17.93 2.35
CA SER A 69 -13.14 -18.51 3.52
C SER A 69 -12.10 -17.56 4.12
N VAL A 70 -11.75 -17.77 5.39
CA VAL A 70 -10.63 -17.08 6.04
C VAL A 70 -9.31 -17.26 5.27
N PHE A 71 -9.12 -18.43 4.66
CA PHE A 71 -7.94 -18.75 3.85
C PHE A 71 -7.89 -17.90 2.57
N ASP A 72 -9.02 -17.77 1.86
CA ASP A 72 -9.13 -16.88 0.69
C ASP A 72 -8.83 -15.43 1.06
N ARG A 73 -9.28 -14.98 2.24
CA ARG A 73 -9.02 -13.62 2.74
C ARG A 73 -7.55 -13.43 3.11
N ALA A 74 -6.92 -14.41 3.74
CA ALA A 74 -5.50 -14.38 4.08
C ALA A 74 -4.62 -14.34 2.82
N ASP A 75 -4.92 -15.17 1.82
CA ASP A 75 -4.24 -15.16 0.52
C ASP A 75 -4.45 -13.81 -0.20
N ALA A 76 -5.68 -13.29 -0.18
CA ALA A 76 -6.00 -11.98 -0.76
C ALA A 76 -5.25 -10.84 -0.06
N LEU A 77 -5.09 -10.89 1.26
CA LEU A 77 -4.31 -9.92 2.03
C LEU A 77 -2.82 -9.99 1.66
N ALA A 78 -2.23 -11.17 1.65
CA ALA A 78 -0.84 -11.36 1.23
C ALA A 78 -0.62 -10.86 -0.22
N GLY A 79 -1.55 -11.18 -1.12
CA GLY A 79 -1.56 -10.67 -2.49
C GLY A 79 -1.71 -9.15 -2.56
N TRP A 80 -2.57 -8.55 -1.72
CA TRP A 80 -2.74 -7.11 -1.64
C TRP A 80 -1.45 -6.42 -1.18
N VAL A 81 -0.82 -6.93 -0.12
CA VAL A 81 0.42 -6.38 0.45
C VAL A 81 1.59 -6.50 -0.53
N ASN A 82 1.73 -7.63 -1.24
CA ASN A 82 2.73 -7.79 -2.30
C ASN A 82 2.61 -6.70 -3.38
N HIS A 83 1.39 -6.44 -3.86
CA HIS A 83 1.16 -5.41 -4.86
C HIS A 83 1.34 -3.99 -4.30
N PHE A 84 0.99 -3.77 -3.03
CA PHE A 84 1.25 -2.50 -2.33
C PHE A 84 2.74 -2.21 -2.25
N LEU A 85 3.55 -3.16 -1.80
CA LEU A 85 5.01 -3.04 -1.74
C LEU A 85 5.63 -2.84 -3.12
N LEU A 86 5.10 -3.48 -4.16
CA LEU A 86 5.51 -3.23 -5.54
C LEU A 86 5.25 -1.76 -5.93
N GLY A 87 4.04 -1.25 -5.72
CA GLY A 87 3.66 0.14 -6.01
C GLY A 87 4.49 1.16 -5.24
N LEU A 88 4.77 0.87 -3.97
CA LEU A 88 5.60 1.70 -3.11
C LEU A 88 7.07 1.70 -3.59
N GLY A 89 7.61 0.53 -3.93
CA GLY A 89 9.00 0.39 -4.39
C GLY A 89 9.29 1.08 -5.72
N VAL A 90 8.33 1.06 -6.65
CA VAL A 90 8.50 1.76 -7.95
C VAL A 90 8.39 3.28 -7.84
N THR A 91 7.69 3.78 -6.83
CA THR A 91 7.55 5.23 -6.58
C THR A 91 8.61 5.78 -5.63
N GLN A 92 9.20 4.94 -4.78
CA GLN A 92 10.27 5.29 -3.85
C GLN A 92 11.57 4.52 -4.14
N PRO A 93 12.46 5.02 -5.02
CA PRO A 93 13.70 4.32 -5.42
C PRO A 93 14.73 4.08 -4.30
N LYS A 94 14.52 4.67 -3.12
CA LYS A 94 15.38 4.53 -1.93
C LYS A 94 14.59 3.94 -0.75
N LEU A 95 13.59 3.11 -1.02
CA LEU A 95 12.75 2.48 0.00
C LEU A 95 13.59 1.68 1.02
N ASP A 96 14.71 1.11 0.58
CA ASP A 96 15.70 0.42 1.42
C ASP A 96 16.40 1.30 2.46
N LYS A 97 16.30 2.63 2.34
CA LYS A 97 16.93 3.60 3.23
C LYS A 97 15.94 4.26 4.18
N VAL A 98 14.66 3.89 4.12
CA VAL A 98 13.64 4.40 5.03
C VAL A 98 13.86 3.75 6.39
N THR A 99 13.88 4.56 7.44
CA THR A 99 14.17 4.14 8.82
C THR A 99 13.11 4.68 9.77
N GLY A 100 13.11 4.21 11.02
CA GLY A 100 12.10 4.59 12.00
C GLY A 100 10.80 3.85 11.79
N GLU A 101 9.69 4.38 12.31
CA GLU A 101 8.38 3.72 12.32
C GLU A 101 7.93 3.27 10.92
N THR A 102 8.12 4.11 9.89
CA THR A 102 7.76 3.76 8.51
C THR A 102 8.63 2.63 7.95
N GLY A 103 9.92 2.59 8.31
CA GLY A 103 10.83 1.52 7.89
C GLY A 103 10.45 0.18 8.51
N GLU A 104 10.15 0.18 9.82
CA GLU A 104 9.66 -0.99 10.56
C GLU A 104 8.34 -1.50 9.97
N ALA A 105 7.39 -0.60 9.69
CA ALA A 105 6.12 -0.96 9.04
C ALA A 105 6.33 -1.60 7.66
N ILE A 106 7.28 -1.10 6.86
CA ILE A 106 7.60 -1.70 5.55
C ILE A 106 8.19 -3.10 5.72
N ASP A 107 9.04 -3.32 6.72
CA ASP A 107 9.61 -4.65 7.00
C ASP A 107 8.55 -5.63 7.51
N ASP A 108 7.62 -5.18 8.36
CA ASP A 108 6.47 -5.99 8.78
C ASP A 108 5.56 -6.33 7.60
N LEU A 109 5.29 -5.37 6.71
CA LEU A 109 4.54 -5.63 5.47
C LEU A 109 5.24 -6.68 4.59
N ARG A 110 6.58 -6.71 4.54
CA ARG A 110 7.31 -7.77 3.81
C ARG A 110 7.10 -9.15 4.43
N ASN A 111 7.02 -9.23 5.76
CA ASN A 111 6.71 -10.48 6.46
C ASN A 111 5.25 -10.91 6.17
N ILE A 112 4.30 -9.98 6.24
CA ILE A 112 2.88 -10.24 5.93
C ILE A 112 2.67 -10.61 4.46
N ALA A 113 3.48 -10.07 3.54
CA ALA A 113 3.44 -10.47 2.13
C ALA A 113 3.79 -11.96 1.92
N GLN A 114 4.44 -12.59 2.90
CA GLN A 114 4.79 -14.00 2.94
C GLN A 114 3.96 -14.78 3.98
N LEU A 115 2.83 -14.21 4.41
CA LEU A 115 1.95 -14.82 5.39
C LEU A 115 1.54 -16.22 4.92
N GLY A 116 1.66 -17.17 5.84
CA GLY A 116 1.11 -18.51 5.72
C GLY A 116 0.33 -18.83 6.98
N TYR A 117 -0.58 -19.78 6.86
CA TYR A 117 -1.44 -20.26 7.93
C TYR A 117 -1.40 -21.79 7.97
N ASP A 118 -1.67 -22.36 9.14
CA ASP A 118 -1.86 -23.80 9.28
C ASP A 118 -3.37 -24.10 9.13
N GLU A 119 -3.73 -24.82 8.07
CA GLU A 119 -5.12 -25.20 7.80
C GLU A 119 -5.74 -26.09 8.89
N SER A 120 -4.93 -26.63 9.81
CA SER A 120 -5.37 -27.44 10.94
C SER A 120 -5.66 -26.64 12.22
N GLU A 121 -5.36 -25.34 12.24
CA GLU A 121 -5.69 -24.44 13.34
C GLU A 121 -7.19 -24.12 13.42
N ASP A 122 -7.61 -23.55 14.54
CA ASP A 122 -8.98 -23.10 14.75
C ASP A 122 -9.29 -21.92 13.81
N GLN A 123 -10.32 -22.06 12.99
CA GLN A 123 -10.69 -21.05 12.00
C GLN A 123 -11.22 -19.76 12.64
N GLU A 124 -11.91 -19.83 13.79
CA GLU A 124 -12.39 -18.63 14.47
C GLU A 124 -11.22 -17.82 15.06
N GLU A 125 -10.19 -18.50 15.57
CA GLU A 125 -8.96 -17.86 16.05
C GLU A 125 -8.16 -17.23 14.90
N LEU A 126 -8.08 -17.92 13.76
CA LEU A 126 -7.44 -17.40 12.56
C LEU A 126 -8.19 -16.18 12.00
N GLU A 127 -9.53 -16.19 12.00
CA GLU A 127 -10.35 -15.05 11.60
C GLU A 127 -10.07 -13.83 12.46
N MET A 128 -10.08 -13.98 13.78
CA MET A 128 -9.77 -12.88 14.70
C MET A 128 -8.37 -12.31 14.47
N SER A 129 -7.37 -13.18 14.32
CA SER A 129 -5.99 -12.77 14.05
C SER A 129 -5.86 -12.05 12.71
N LEU A 130 -6.58 -12.53 11.68
CA LEU A 130 -6.57 -11.91 10.36
C LEU A 130 -7.16 -10.50 10.38
N GLU A 131 -8.23 -10.24 11.12
CA GLU A 131 -8.79 -8.88 11.26
C GLU A 131 -7.77 -7.90 11.86
N GLU A 132 -6.99 -8.34 12.85
CA GLU A 132 -5.93 -7.52 13.45
C GLU A 132 -4.83 -7.20 12.42
N ILE A 133 -4.42 -8.17 11.61
CA ILE A 133 -3.42 -7.97 10.56
C ILE A 133 -3.96 -7.06 9.45
N ILE A 134 -5.23 -7.21 9.05
CA ILE A 134 -5.89 -6.33 8.09
C ILE A 134 -5.85 -4.88 8.58
N GLU A 135 -6.19 -4.65 9.85
CA GLU A 135 -6.16 -3.30 10.44
C GLU A 135 -4.72 -2.76 10.52
N TYR A 136 -3.75 -3.60 10.89
CA TYR A 136 -2.34 -3.22 10.88
C TYR A 136 -1.90 -2.77 9.48
N VAL A 137 -2.21 -3.55 8.44
CA VAL A 137 -1.87 -3.23 7.04
C VAL A 137 -2.50 -1.90 6.61
N ARG A 138 -3.75 -1.65 7.02
CA ARG A 138 -4.45 -0.39 6.75
C ARG A 138 -3.74 0.80 7.39
N VAL A 139 -3.34 0.69 8.66
CA VAL A 139 -2.60 1.74 9.38
C VAL A 139 -1.21 1.95 8.80
N ALA A 140 -0.49 0.86 8.46
CA ALA A 140 0.82 0.93 7.82
C ALA A 140 0.77 1.65 6.46
N ALA A 141 -0.29 1.42 5.67
CA ALA A 141 -0.49 2.13 4.40
C ALA A 141 -0.72 3.64 4.60
N LEU A 142 -1.49 4.03 5.63
CA LEU A 142 -1.68 5.43 6.01
C LEU A 142 -0.38 6.08 6.51
N LEU A 143 0.43 5.37 7.30
CA LEU A 143 1.74 5.83 7.75
C LEU A 143 2.70 6.05 6.57
N CYS A 144 2.72 5.13 5.61
CA CYS A 144 3.49 5.30 4.38
C CYS A 144 3.02 6.53 3.61
N HIS A 145 1.71 6.69 3.43
CA HIS A 145 1.13 7.86 2.77
C HIS A 145 1.57 9.17 3.46
N ASP A 146 1.40 9.28 4.78
CA ASP A 146 1.83 10.43 5.57
C ASP A 146 3.32 10.75 5.35
N THR A 147 4.17 9.72 5.39
CA THR A 147 5.63 9.85 5.28
C THR A 147 6.07 10.37 3.92
N PHE A 148 5.48 9.87 2.83
CA PHE A 148 5.97 10.14 1.48
C PHE A 148 5.21 11.25 0.75
N THR A 149 4.01 11.62 1.19
CA THR A 149 3.23 12.71 0.57
C THR A 149 3.37 14.04 1.30
N ARG A 150 3.62 14.04 2.62
CA ARG A 150 3.89 15.26 3.37
C ARG A 150 5.35 15.65 3.21
N GLN A 151 5.60 16.83 2.63
CA GLN A 151 6.95 17.40 2.64
C GLN A 151 7.39 17.63 4.08
N GLN A 152 8.42 16.93 4.55
CA GLN A 152 9.12 17.37 5.76
C GLN A 152 9.57 18.81 5.54
N PRO A 153 9.27 19.76 6.46
CA PRO A 153 9.89 21.07 6.39
C PRO A 153 11.39 20.86 6.50
N THR A 154 12.09 21.07 5.38
CA THR A 154 13.55 21.10 5.35
C THR A 154 13.98 22.25 6.24
N VAL A 155 14.28 21.98 7.51
CA VAL A 155 15.00 22.94 8.34
C VAL A 155 16.35 23.10 7.65
N PRO A 156 16.70 24.27 7.09
CA PRO A 156 17.97 24.45 6.45
C PRO A 156 19.06 24.17 7.48
N GLU A 157 19.93 23.21 7.20
CA GLU A 157 21.09 22.93 8.03
C GLU A 157 21.93 24.21 8.11
N VAL A 158 21.84 24.95 9.22
CA VAL A 158 22.63 26.16 9.43
C VAL A 158 24.08 25.71 9.61
N ARG A 159 24.82 25.65 8.50
CA ARG A 159 26.27 25.48 8.51
C ARG A 159 26.87 26.64 9.30
N LYS A 160 27.23 26.39 10.56
CA LYS A 160 28.01 27.32 11.36
C LYS A 160 29.33 27.57 10.63
N PRO A 161 29.71 28.84 10.34
CA PRO A 161 30.98 29.12 9.71
C PRO A 161 32.11 28.69 10.65
N THR A 162 32.95 27.78 10.18
CA THR A 162 34.21 27.44 10.85
C THR A 162 35.12 28.65 10.71
N LEU A 163 35.43 29.30 11.83
CA LEU A 163 36.42 30.37 11.90
C LEU A 163 37.81 29.77 11.62
N HIS A 164 38.46 30.22 10.54
CA HIS A 164 39.88 30.03 10.27
C HIS A 164 40.67 31.23 10.77
#